data_AF-A0AAW5TG83-F1
#
_entry.id   AF-A0AAW5TG83-F1
#
_cell.length_a   1.000
_cell.length_b   1.000
_cell.length_c   1.000
_cell.angle_alpha   90.00
_cell.angle_beta   90.00
_cell.angle_gamma   90.00
#
_symmetry.space_group_name_H-M   'P 1'
#
loop_
_entity.id
_entity.type
_entity.pdbx_description
1 polymer ?
#
loop_
_entity_poly.entity_id
_entity_poly.type
_entity_poly.pdbx_seq_one_letter_code
_entity_poly.pdbx_strand_id
1 'polypeptide(L)'
;MKYKKLWALAGIALSCNLLLTACYFNSSSKSRDKVTSKQGVKKKHSNAKKGQVPGVDKPTDDSFLFTSESQIKARTSDGLILDHDGHTHFIFYSDLKNSKWAYLIPKNGQAPSTAAA
;
A
#
# COMPACT_ATOMS: atom_id res chain seq x y z
N MET A 1 -58.49 23.95 2.63
CA MET A 1 -57.47 24.75 1.90
C MET A 1 -56.55 25.46 2.89
N LYS A 2 -55.31 25.01 3.06
CA LYS A 2 -54.25 25.76 3.76
C LYS A 2 -52.90 25.40 3.14
N TYR A 3 -52.54 26.05 2.04
CA TYR A 3 -51.19 25.98 1.45
C TYR A 3 -50.30 27.00 2.18
N LYS A 4 -49.15 26.54 2.70
CA LYS A 4 -48.13 27.42 3.28
C LYS A 4 -46.87 27.36 2.42
N LYS A 5 -46.68 28.46 1.68
CA LYS A 5 -45.41 29.12 1.31
C LYS A 5 -44.35 28.27 0.59
N LEU A 6 -44.41 28.32 -0.75
CA LEU A 6 -43.23 28.37 -1.62
C LEU A 6 -42.72 29.82 -1.69
N TRP A 7 -41.57 30.04 -2.35
CA TRP A 7 -40.72 31.24 -2.47
C TRP A 7 -39.58 31.27 -1.43
N ALA A 8 -38.28 31.26 -1.78
CA ALA A 8 -37.64 31.63 -3.03
C ALA A 8 -36.28 30.91 -3.23
N LEU A 9 -35.99 30.62 -4.50
CA LEU A 9 -34.66 30.37 -5.05
C LEU A 9 -33.95 31.72 -5.27
N ALA A 10 -32.75 31.88 -4.73
CA ALA A 10 -31.69 32.79 -5.19
C ALA A 10 -30.38 32.29 -4.55
N GLY A 11 -29.46 31.70 -5.30
CA GLY A 11 -28.30 32.41 -5.88
C GLY A 11 -27.23 32.58 -4.80
N ILE A 12 -26.01 32.04 -4.90
CA ILE A 12 -24.97 32.47 -5.83
C ILE A 12 -23.91 31.37 -5.87
N ALA A 13 -23.55 30.93 -7.08
CA ALA A 13 -22.34 30.19 -7.35
C ALA A 13 -21.13 31.13 -7.31
N LEU A 14 -19.93 30.54 -7.18
CA LEU A 14 -18.63 31.09 -7.58
C LEU A 14 -17.87 31.95 -6.56
N SER A 15 -16.89 31.34 -5.90
CA SER A 15 -15.50 31.81 -6.03
C SER A 15 -14.53 30.74 -5.55
N CYS A 16 -13.87 30.11 -6.51
CA CYS A 16 -12.62 29.40 -6.31
C CYS A 16 -11.55 30.45 -5.97
N ASN A 17 -10.88 30.33 -4.82
CA ASN A 17 -9.60 30.99 -4.58
C ASN A 17 -8.52 29.91 -4.41
N LEU A 18 -7.86 29.68 -5.53
CA LEU A 18 -6.64 28.94 -5.75
C LEU A 18 -5.48 29.65 -5.02
N LEU A 19 -4.90 29.02 -4.00
CA LEU A 19 -3.50 29.30 -3.63
C LEU A 19 -2.64 28.12 -4.09
N LEU A 20 -1.99 28.35 -5.21
CA LEU A 20 -0.92 27.54 -5.77
C LEU A 20 0.39 27.95 -5.08
N THR A 21 0.81 27.24 -4.04
CA THR A 21 2.20 27.34 -3.56
C THR A 21 3.07 26.44 -4.41
N ALA A 22 3.75 27.06 -5.38
CA ALA A 22 4.82 26.47 -6.15
C ALA A 22 6.07 26.29 -5.27
N CYS A 23 6.31 25.08 -4.78
CA CYS A 23 7.69 24.67 -4.45
C CYS A 23 8.38 24.30 -5.76
N TYR A 24 9.15 25.25 -6.28
CA TYR A 24 10.13 25.09 -7.33
C TYR A 24 11.10 23.95 -6.95
N PHE A 25 10.92 22.76 -7.54
CA PHE A 25 11.98 21.77 -7.60
C PHE A 25 12.57 21.80 -9.01
N ASN A 26 13.58 22.64 -9.16
CA ASN A 26 14.45 22.68 -10.32
C ASN A 26 15.27 21.37 -10.36
N SER A 27 15.02 20.53 -11.36
CA SER A 27 16.11 19.98 -12.17
C SER A 27 15.57 19.31 -13.43
N SER A 28 15.77 19.98 -14.57
CA SER A 28 16.30 19.40 -15.83
C SER A 28 15.86 17.94 -16.11
N SER A 29 14.96 17.63 -17.04
CA SER A 29 15.17 17.73 -18.50
C SER A 29 14.07 16.93 -19.23
N LYS A 30 13.65 17.39 -20.43
CA LYS A 30 13.03 16.69 -21.60
C LYS A 30 12.14 15.44 -21.36
N SER A 31 11.02 15.13 -22.03
CA SER A 31 10.30 15.63 -23.21
C SER A 31 9.32 14.50 -23.59
N ARG A 32 8.06 14.85 -23.90
CA ARG A 32 7.06 14.12 -24.73
C ARG A 32 6.33 12.86 -24.21
N ASP A 33 5.00 13.04 -24.15
CA ASP A 33 3.91 12.20 -24.64
C ASP A 33 3.86 10.70 -24.29
N LYS A 34 2.76 10.29 -23.64
CA LYS A 34 1.73 9.37 -24.20
C LYS A 34 0.97 8.64 -23.09
N VAL A 35 -0.35 8.76 -23.15
CA VAL A 35 -1.39 8.00 -22.43
C VAL A 35 -1.01 6.52 -22.30
N THR A 36 -1.24 5.92 -21.12
CA THR A 36 -1.93 4.63 -20.88
C THR A 36 -1.47 4.03 -19.54
N SER A 37 -2.44 3.68 -18.70
CA SER A 37 -2.43 2.62 -17.68
C SER A 37 -1.10 1.92 -17.39
N LYS A 38 -0.57 2.16 -16.19
CA LYS A 38 -0.04 1.16 -15.24
C LYS A 38 0.58 1.93 -14.09
N GLN A 39 -0.08 1.86 -12.93
CA GLN A 39 0.48 2.28 -11.65
C GLN A 39 1.67 1.38 -11.35
N GLY A 40 2.81 1.73 -11.93
CA GLY A 40 4.10 1.17 -11.56
C GLY A 40 4.36 1.60 -10.14
N VAL A 41 4.04 0.73 -9.18
CA VAL A 41 4.66 0.78 -7.86
C VAL A 41 6.15 0.63 -8.13
N LYS A 42 6.83 1.77 -8.21
CA LYS A 42 8.27 1.89 -8.17
C LYS A 42 8.67 1.35 -6.80
N LYS A 43 8.79 0.03 -6.69
CA LYS A 43 9.34 -0.63 -5.50
C LYS A 43 10.76 -0.11 -5.39
N LYS A 44 10.91 0.96 -4.62
CA LYS A 44 12.18 1.39 -4.06
C LYS A 44 12.71 0.14 -3.36
N HIS A 45 13.66 -0.53 -3.98
CA HIS A 45 14.62 -1.33 -3.24
C HIS A 45 15.35 -0.33 -2.35
N SER A 46 14.79 -0.05 -1.18
CA SER A 46 15.51 0.65 -0.13
C SER A 46 16.58 -0.31 0.34
N ASN A 47 17.75 -0.17 -0.28
CA ASN A 47 19.01 -0.61 0.28
C ASN A 47 19.24 0.19 1.56
N ALA A 48 18.55 -0.20 2.64
CA ALA A 48 18.73 0.35 3.97
C ALA A 48 19.73 -0.54 4.69
N LYS A 49 20.92 -0.01 4.95
CA LYS A 49 21.86 -0.58 5.91
C LYS A 49 21.12 -0.84 7.22
N LYS A 50 21.05 -2.12 7.67
CA LYS A 50 20.49 -2.57 8.96
C LYS A 50 19.25 -1.80 9.46
N GLY A 51 18.27 -1.58 8.59
CA GLY A 51 16.97 -1.01 8.98
C GLY A 51 16.00 -2.14 9.33
N GLN A 52 15.45 -2.12 10.55
CA GLN A 52 14.40 -3.06 10.97
C GLN A 52 13.18 -2.94 10.05
N VAL A 53 12.72 -4.05 9.48
CA VAL A 53 11.56 -4.13 8.60
C VAL A 53 10.27 -4.07 9.43
N PRO A 54 9.37 -3.09 9.19
CA PRO A 54 8.04 -3.08 9.81
C PRO A 54 7.23 -4.34 9.49
N GLY A 55 6.51 -4.87 10.46
CA GLY A 55 5.73 -6.11 10.35
C GLY A 55 6.57 -7.39 10.46
N VAL A 56 7.90 -7.31 10.43
CA VAL A 56 8.81 -8.46 10.55
C VAL A 56 9.70 -8.32 11.78
N ASP A 57 10.46 -7.22 11.87
CA ASP A 57 11.41 -6.97 12.96
C ASP A 57 10.82 -6.05 14.03
N LYS A 58 9.90 -5.16 13.64
CA LYS A 58 9.18 -4.26 14.54
C LYS A 58 7.69 -4.20 14.18
N PRO A 59 6.81 -3.87 15.14
CA PRO A 59 5.39 -3.65 14.83
C PRO A 59 5.20 -2.54 13.78
N THR A 60 4.12 -2.68 13.02
CA THR A 60 3.56 -1.62 12.17
C THR A 60 2.73 -0.63 13.02
N ASP A 61 2.25 0.45 12.40
CA ASP A 61 1.47 1.48 13.09
C ASP A 61 0.12 0.94 13.63
N ASP A 62 -0.46 -0.08 12.98
CA ASP A 62 -1.63 -0.83 13.43
C ASP A 62 -1.26 -2.02 14.33
N SER A 63 -0.05 -2.02 14.89
CA SER A 63 0.46 -3.03 15.83
C SER A 63 0.65 -4.45 15.25
N PHE A 64 0.49 -4.64 13.94
CA PHE A 64 0.79 -5.93 13.34
C PHE A 64 2.28 -6.25 13.41
N LEU A 65 2.59 -7.44 13.93
CA LEU A 65 3.90 -8.06 13.90
C LEU A 65 3.74 -9.52 13.51
N PHE A 66 4.57 -9.99 12.58
CA PHE A 66 4.61 -11.39 12.20
C PHE A 66 5.30 -12.21 13.30
N THR A 67 4.48 -12.92 14.08
CA THR A 67 4.88 -13.66 15.27
C THR A 67 4.75 -15.18 15.11
N SER A 68 3.78 -15.65 14.30
CA SER A 68 3.50 -17.08 14.11
C SER A 68 3.05 -17.40 12.68
N GLU A 69 3.45 -18.57 12.17
CA GLU A 69 2.98 -19.10 10.88
C GLU A 69 1.46 -19.27 10.80
N SER A 70 0.77 -19.44 11.93
CA SER A 70 -0.70 -19.49 11.97
C SER A 70 -1.36 -18.22 11.45
N GLN A 71 -0.65 -17.09 11.44
CA GLN A 71 -1.13 -15.84 10.83
C GLN A 71 -1.13 -15.91 9.30
N ILE A 72 -0.38 -16.84 8.67
CA ILE A 72 -0.29 -16.96 7.22
C ILE A 72 -1.60 -17.52 6.68
N LYS A 73 -2.32 -16.69 5.94
CA LYS A 73 -3.55 -17.06 5.24
C LYS A 73 -3.27 -17.70 3.88
N ALA A 74 -2.26 -17.19 3.18
CA ALA A 74 -1.87 -17.68 1.85
C ALA A 74 -0.40 -17.38 1.53
N ARG A 75 0.18 -18.16 0.61
CA ARG A 75 1.50 -17.92 0.03
C ARG A 75 1.37 -17.57 -1.45
N THR A 76 2.14 -16.59 -1.92
CA THR A 76 2.16 -16.12 -3.31
C THR A 76 3.55 -16.34 -3.90
N SER A 77 3.77 -15.99 -5.18
CA SER A 77 5.11 -16.02 -5.78
C SER A 77 6.08 -15.03 -5.11
N ASP A 78 5.55 -13.93 -4.59
CA ASP A 78 6.35 -12.78 -4.16
C ASP A 78 6.46 -12.66 -2.63
N GLY A 79 5.56 -13.30 -1.89
CA GLY A 79 5.45 -13.13 -0.45
C GLY A 79 4.30 -13.87 0.21
N LEU A 80 4.02 -13.47 1.46
CA LEU A 80 3.02 -14.05 2.34
C LEU A 80 1.86 -13.08 2.54
N ILE A 81 0.63 -13.60 2.55
CA ILE A 81 -0.57 -12.88 2.99
C ILE A 81 -0.88 -13.36 4.40
N LEU A 82 -0.98 -12.44 5.35
CA LEU A 82 -1.26 -12.72 6.75
C LEU A 82 -2.54 -12.05 7.21
N ASP A 83 -3.31 -12.73 8.05
CA ASP A 83 -4.53 -12.20 8.65
C ASP A 83 -4.22 -11.50 9.98
N HIS A 84 -4.85 -10.35 10.23
CA HIS A 84 -4.69 -9.56 11.44
C HIS A 84 -5.94 -8.71 11.67
N ASP A 85 -6.62 -8.88 12.81
CA ASP A 85 -7.74 -8.04 13.27
C ASP A 85 -8.80 -7.69 12.21
N GLY A 86 -9.11 -8.64 11.32
CA GLY A 86 -10.12 -8.49 10.27
C GLY A 86 -9.63 -7.87 8.96
N HIS A 87 -8.33 -7.55 8.82
CA HIS A 87 -7.68 -7.21 7.57
C HIS A 87 -6.46 -8.10 7.29
N THR A 88 -5.81 -7.87 6.16
CA THR A 88 -4.63 -8.64 5.76
C THR A 88 -3.40 -7.78 5.57
N HIS A 89 -2.25 -8.29 6.01
CA HIS A 89 -0.93 -7.76 5.71
C HIS A 89 -0.25 -8.57 4.63
N PHE A 90 0.57 -7.91 3.81
CA PHE A 90 1.41 -8.57 2.82
C PHE A 90 2.89 -8.36 3.16
N ILE A 91 3.66 -9.45 3.27
CA ILE A 91 5.11 -9.41 3.53
C ILE A 91 5.84 -10.00 2.34
N PHE A 92 6.77 -9.24 1.75
CA PHE A 92 7.60 -9.73 0.65
C PHE A 92 8.65 -10.74 1.15
N TYR A 93 8.95 -11.74 0.33
CA TYR A 93 10.05 -12.67 0.62
C TYR A 93 11.40 -11.97 0.73
N SER A 94 11.61 -10.85 0.02
CA SER A 94 12.82 -10.02 0.16
C SER A 94 13.06 -9.57 1.60
N ASP A 95 11.98 -9.30 2.32
CA ASP A 95 12.01 -8.70 3.64
C ASP A 95 12.21 -9.78 4.72
N LEU A 96 11.95 -11.06 4.38
CA LEU A 96 12.21 -12.20 5.25
C LEU A 96 13.66 -12.71 5.19
N LYS A 97 14.44 -12.35 4.16
CA LYS A 97 15.77 -12.95 3.88
C LYS A 97 16.76 -12.87 5.04
N ASN A 98 16.66 -11.83 5.85
CA ASN A 98 17.59 -11.57 6.96
C ASN A 98 16.91 -11.69 8.32
N SER A 99 15.72 -12.28 8.39
CA SER A 99 14.99 -12.50 9.65
C SER A 99 14.92 -13.99 9.97
N LYS A 100 14.41 -14.31 11.17
CA LYS A 100 14.16 -15.70 11.57
C LYS A 100 13.19 -16.45 10.65
N TRP A 101 12.45 -15.72 9.81
CA TRP A 101 11.42 -16.24 8.90
C TRP A 101 11.95 -16.60 7.50
N ALA A 102 13.27 -16.47 7.26
CA ALA A 102 13.87 -16.74 5.95
C ALA A 102 13.57 -18.14 5.39
N TYR A 103 13.28 -19.13 6.25
CA TYR A 103 12.93 -20.50 5.86
C TYR A 103 11.57 -20.59 5.14
N LEU A 104 10.71 -19.56 5.24
CA LEU A 104 9.42 -19.50 4.56
C LEU A 104 9.54 -19.08 3.10
N ILE A 105 10.74 -18.71 2.64
CA ILE A 105 11.01 -18.31 1.25
C ILE A 105 11.12 -19.58 0.38
N PRO A 106 10.29 -19.72 -0.67
CA PRO A 106 10.40 -20.82 -1.62
C PRO A 106 11.76 -20.82 -2.34
N LYS A 107 12.42 -21.97 -2.39
CA LYS A 107 13.75 -22.09 -3.03
C LYS A 107 13.66 -22.25 -4.56
N ASN A 108 12.55 -22.78 -5.08
CA ASN A 108 12.44 -23.24 -6.47
C ASN A 108 11.20 -22.70 -7.19
N GLY A 109 10.68 -21.53 -6.80
CA GLY A 109 9.45 -20.97 -7.39
C GLY A 109 8.17 -21.76 -7.10
N GLN A 110 8.25 -22.82 -6.28
CA GLN A 110 7.09 -23.53 -5.76
C GLN A 110 6.45 -22.69 -4.65
N ALA A 111 5.49 -21.84 -5.00
CA ALA A 111 4.49 -21.45 -4.01
C ALA A 111 3.87 -22.76 -3.49
N PRO A 112 3.89 -23.03 -2.16
CA PRO A 112 3.27 -24.24 -1.66
C PRO A 112 1.80 -24.19 -2.05
N SER A 113 1.38 -25.22 -2.79
CA SER A 113 0.01 -25.47 -3.18
C SER A 113 -0.80 -25.80 -1.93
N THR A 114 -1.06 -24.81 -1.10
CA THR A 114 -2.04 -24.90 -0.02
C THR A 114 -3.22 -24.04 -0.46
N ALA A 115 -3.88 -24.50 -1.52
CA ALA A 115 -5.29 -24.27 -1.68
C ALA A 115 -5.98 -25.06 -0.57
N ALA A 116 -6.89 -24.39 0.13
CA ALA A 116 -7.66 -24.90 1.26
C ALA A 116 -8.24 -26.31 1.02
N ALA A 117 -8.19 -27.13 2.06
CA ALA A 117 -9.12 -28.23 2.27
C ALA A 117 -10.10 -27.81 3.37
#